data_AF-A0AAP0HY41-F1
#
_entry.id   AF-A0AAP0HY41-F1
#
_cell.length_a   1.000
_cell.length_b   1.000
_cell.length_c   1.000
_cell.angle_alpha   90.00
_cell.angle_beta   90.00
_cell.angle_gamma   90.00
#
_symmetry.space_group_name_H-M   'P 1'
#
loop_
_entity.id
_entity.type
_entity.pdbx_description
1 polymer ?
#
loop_
_entity_poly.entity_id
_entity_poly.type
_entity_poly.pdbx_seq_one_letter_code
_entity_poly.pdbx_strand_id
1 'polypeptide(L)'
;MANSKLFMCVFVMWAFVGISSGDGGNGGGGGDQLPCMQKLMPCQPYLRSSTPPATCCVPLKEMVSDDKTCLCSIFNNQAILKSLNLTQDEALRLPKACGANVDISICKSSANPPSATPSAPATPTPTSKWGLPLIDNSFKNVVPNFTYGINFAVGGATAQNNSKEPGPFPLPLQTDHFVRFKRNVFASVNSTSRSADPIVSQVPEILAFNNGTFIIFIGVNDILRGILFHLLPPPVLIEKIVPPAVEAISKAVLDLHKEGAKNFLVFNILAIGCTPMLLTVASQGSHNATDNFGCLKEYNEVADFMNKELETSLSDVKKLLQDTNIMIVDLNRFHLDAIGSPANYGFNESEKLKACCGYKGTPFHFSLLASCGQYSEIKACSKPGEYICWDGLHFTDAFNQIFVDEVMEKMHYLKPVIA
;
A
#
# COMPACT_ATOMS: atom_id res chain seq x y z
N MET A 1 -7.06 30.32 5.58
CA MET A 1 -7.82 29.36 4.75
C MET A 1 -8.23 28.22 5.65
N ALA A 2 -9.44 28.28 6.23
CA ALA A 2 -9.91 27.35 7.24
C ALA A 2 -11.25 26.76 6.78
N ASN A 3 -11.44 25.45 6.99
CA ASN A 3 -12.69 24.68 6.84
C ASN A 3 -13.18 24.30 5.42
N SER A 4 -12.30 23.97 4.49
CA SER A 4 -12.66 22.99 3.43
C SER A 4 -12.27 21.60 3.93
N LYS A 5 -13.25 20.72 4.21
CA LYS A 5 -13.00 19.32 4.59
C LYS A 5 -12.16 18.66 3.49
N LEU A 6 -10.88 18.42 3.77
CA LEU A 6 -9.96 17.77 2.83
C LEU A 6 -10.30 16.28 2.80
N PHE A 7 -10.72 15.77 1.64
CA PHE A 7 -10.99 14.35 1.41
C PHE A 7 -9.81 13.76 0.65
N MET A 8 -9.16 12.72 1.19
CA MET A 8 -8.00 12.07 0.57
C MET A 8 -8.33 10.66 0.06
N CYS A 9 -8.06 10.38 -1.21
CA CYS A 9 -8.06 9.04 -1.77
C CYS A 9 -6.62 8.59 -2.02
N VAL A 10 -6.19 7.49 -1.39
CA VAL A 10 -4.78 7.08 -1.43
C VAL A 10 -4.60 5.74 -2.15
N PHE A 11 -3.70 5.71 -3.13
CA PHE A 11 -3.31 4.54 -3.94
C PHE A 11 -1.78 4.36 -3.82
N VAL A 12 -1.34 3.95 -2.64
CA VAL A 12 0.07 3.85 -2.23
C VAL A 12 0.54 2.39 -2.20
N MET A 13 1.85 2.19 -2.25
CA MET A 13 2.53 0.91 -2.08
C MET A 13 3.04 0.73 -0.63
N TRP A 14 2.88 -0.48 -0.06
CA TRP A 14 3.58 -0.96 1.16
C TRP A 14 4.18 -2.35 0.92
N ALA A 15 5.40 -2.52 0.42
CA ALA A 15 5.87 -3.86 0.02
C ALA A 15 5.76 -4.91 1.16
N PHE A 16 5.05 -6.01 0.90
CA PHE A 16 5.16 -7.23 1.70
C PHE A 16 6.33 -8.03 1.14
N VAL A 17 7.39 -8.25 1.93
CA VAL A 17 8.39 -9.28 1.62
C VAL A 17 7.93 -10.54 2.32
N GLY A 18 7.26 -11.42 1.60
CA GLY A 18 6.90 -12.75 2.10
C GLY A 18 7.88 -13.80 1.61
N ILE A 19 8.35 -14.67 2.50
CA ILE A 19 8.67 -16.07 2.17
C ILE A 19 8.07 -16.99 3.24
N SER A 20 7.53 -18.09 2.75
CA SER A 20 6.88 -19.24 3.39
C SER A 20 7.38 -19.68 4.78
N SER A 21 6.39 -19.90 5.65
CA SER A 21 6.20 -21.03 6.59
C SER A 21 7.42 -21.65 7.28
N GLY A 22 7.47 -21.42 8.60
CA GLY A 22 8.22 -22.21 9.57
C GLY A 22 7.83 -21.77 10.98
N ASP A 23 6.96 -22.55 11.61
CA ASP A 23 6.32 -22.37 12.91
C ASP A 23 7.30 -22.01 14.06
N GLY A 24 6.88 -21.16 15.01
CA GLY A 24 7.68 -20.89 16.21
C GLY A 24 7.44 -19.59 17.01
N GLY A 25 6.23 -19.38 17.55
CA GLY A 25 6.05 -18.87 18.92
C GLY A 25 6.37 -17.41 19.30
N ASN A 26 5.32 -16.58 19.26
CA ASN A 26 4.84 -15.62 20.28
C ASN A 26 5.73 -14.45 20.80
N GLY A 27 5.32 -13.22 20.45
CA GLY A 27 5.84 -11.97 21.00
C GLY A 27 5.03 -10.71 20.64
N GLY A 28 3.70 -10.76 20.83
CA GLY A 28 2.71 -9.66 20.96
C GLY A 28 2.97 -8.25 20.43
N GLY A 29 2.17 -7.85 19.42
CA GLY A 29 2.03 -6.45 19.00
C GLY A 29 1.04 -6.20 17.84
N GLY A 30 -0.24 -6.62 17.96
CA GLY A 30 -1.37 -6.01 17.24
C GLY A 30 -1.44 -6.06 15.70
N GLY A 31 -0.77 -7.01 15.03
CA GLY A 31 -0.72 -7.10 13.55
C GLY A 31 -1.36 -8.34 12.89
N ASP A 32 -1.78 -9.35 13.65
CA ASP A 32 -1.97 -10.70 13.09
C ASP A 32 -3.35 -11.02 12.46
N GLN A 33 -4.26 -10.05 12.33
CA GLN A 33 -5.57 -10.29 11.68
C GLN A 33 -5.73 -9.69 10.27
N LEU A 34 -4.75 -8.92 9.78
CA LEU A 34 -4.84 -8.21 8.51
C LEU A 34 -4.53 -9.02 7.23
N PRO A 35 -3.63 -10.04 7.24
CA PRO A 35 -3.28 -10.78 6.01
C PRO A 35 -4.38 -11.72 5.50
N CYS A 36 -5.25 -12.16 6.42
CA CYS A 36 -6.19 -13.24 6.18
C CYS A 36 -7.32 -12.87 5.19
N MET A 37 -7.98 -11.74 5.44
CA MET A 37 -9.12 -11.31 4.62
C MET A 37 -8.68 -10.76 3.26
N GLN A 38 -7.49 -10.16 3.17
CA GLN A 38 -6.92 -9.60 1.93
C GLN A 38 -6.88 -10.63 0.80
N LYS A 39 -6.57 -11.90 1.11
CA LYS A 39 -6.55 -13.01 0.14
C LYS A 39 -7.93 -13.35 -0.43
N LEU A 40 -9.00 -13.15 0.34
CA LEU A 40 -10.37 -13.50 -0.05
C LEU A 40 -11.16 -12.37 -0.69
N MET A 41 -10.62 -11.16 -0.65
CA MET A 41 -11.25 -9.98 -1.21
C MET A 41 -11.66 -10.06 -2.69
N PRO A 42 -10.87 -10.68 -3.60
CA PRO A 42 -11.29 -10.83 -5.00
C PRO A 42 -12.58 -11.65 -5.15
N CYS A 43 -12.94 -12.43 -4.12
CA CYS A 43 -14.15 -13.23 -4.09
C CYS A 43 -15.39 -12.52 -3.59
N GLN A 44 -15.28 -11.33 -2.97
CA GLN A 44 -16.43 -10.60 -2.44
C GLN A 44 -17.58 -10.42 -3.46
N PRO A 45 -17.35 -10.03 -4.72
CA PRO A 45 -18.44 -9.93 -5.70
C PRO A 45 -19.02 -11.29 -6.14
N TYR A 46 -18.33 -12.39 -5.83
CA TYR A 46 -18.70 -13.75 -6.25
C TYR A 46 -19.22 -14.61 -5.10
N LEU A 47 -19.43 -14.05 -3.90
CA LEU A 47 -19.89 -14.78 -2.72
C LEU A 47 -21.16 -15.63 -2.95
N ARG A 48 -22.02 -15.20 -3.88
CA ARG A 48 -23.24 -15.92 -4.29
C ARG A 48 -23.18 -16.48 -5.72
N SER A 49 -22.03 -16.41 -6.38
CA SER A 49 -21.83 -16.91 -7.74
C SER A 49 -21.63 -18.43 -7.74
N SER A 50 -22.21 -19.11 -8.72
CA SER A 50 -21.96 -20.53 -9.01
C SER A 50 -20.73 -20.74 -9.91
N THR A 51 -20.22 -19.69 -10.55
CA THR A 51 -19.06 -19.72 -11.46
C THR A 51 -18.07 -18.59 -11.15
N PRO A 52 -17.42 -18.60 -9.98
CA PRO A 52 -16.40 -17.62 -9.63
C PRO A 52 -15.17 -17.71 -10.56
N PRO A 53 -14.52 -16.58 -10.91
CA PRO A 53 -13.34 -16.58 -11.78
C PRO A 53 -12.08 -17.06 -11.06
N ALA A 54 -11.05 -17.41 -11.83
CA ALA A 54 -9.75 -17.85 -11.31
C ALA A 54 -9.11 -16.82 -10.36
N THR A 55 -9.31 -15.52 -10.61
CA THR A 55 -8.83 -14.43 -9.75
C THR A 55 -9.41 -14.46 -8.33
N CYS A 56 -10.57 -15.08 -8.14
CA CYS A 56 -11.12 -15.41 -6.82
C CYS A 56 -10.68 -16.82 -6.36
N CYS A 57 -10.79 -17.81 -7.23
CA CYS A 57 -10.63 -19.20 -6.81
C CYS A 57 -9.21 -19.63 -6.50
N VAL A 58 -8.19 -19.02 -7.11
CA VAL A 58 -6.78 -19.36 -6.85
C VAL A 58 -6.39 -18.98 -5.42
N PRO A 59 -6.53 -17.71 -4.96
CA PRO A 59 -6.23 -17.33 -3.58
C PRO A 59 -7.07 -18.07 -2.53
N LEU A 60 -8.34 -18.35 -2.86
CA LEU A 60 -9.24 -19.08 -1.97
C LEU A 60 -8.76 -20.53 -1.72
N LYS A 61 -8.28 -21.22 -2.76
CA LYS A 61 -7.74 -22.59 -2.64
C LYS A 61 -6.45 -22.65 -1.83
N GLU A 62 -5.56 -21.69 -2.04
CA GLU A 62 -4.32 -21.56 -1.28
C GLU A 62 -4.63 -21.35 0.19
N MET A 63 -5.58 -20.47 0.52
CA MET A 63 -5.98 -20.23 1.91
C MET A 63 -6.59 -21.48 2.57
N VAL A 64 -7.42 -22.25 1.85
CA VAL A 64 -8.02 -23.49 2.38
C VAL A 64 -6.96 -24.55 2.69
N SER A 65 -5.89 -24.59 1.89
CA SER A 65 -4.79 -25.56 2.06
C SER A 65 -3.80 -25.13 3.13
N ASP A 66 -3.40 -23.85 3.10
CA ASP A 66 -2.18 -23.39 3.79
C ASP A 66 -2.46 -22.55 5.04
N ASP A 67 -3.68 -22.03 5.24
CA ASP A 67 -3.99 -21.09 6.33
C ASP A 67 -5.34 -21.39 7.02
N LYS A 68 -5.38 -22.56 7.67
CA LYS A 68 -6.57 -23.06 8.39
C LYS A 68 -6.99 -22.13 9.54
N THR A 69 -6.04 -21.47 10.20
CA THR A 69 -6.30 -20.52 11.29
C THR A 69 -7.02 -19.28 10.78
N CYS A 70 -6.55 -18.71 9.66
CA CYS A 70 -7.23 -17.62 8.96
C CYS A 70 -8.65 -18.03 8.55
N LEU A 71 -8.79 -19.17 7.87
CA LEU A 71 -10.08 -19.71 7.45
C LEU A 71 -11.06 -19.77 8.63
N CYS A 72 -10.67 -20.42 9.73
CA CYS A 72 -11.54 -20.54 10.90
C CYS A 72 -11.85 -19.21 11.58
N SER A 73 -10.94 -18.23 11.53
CA SER A 73 -11.17 -16.89 12.08
C SER A 73 -12.26 -16.13 11.33
N ILE A 74 -12.40 -16.33 10.02
CA ILE A 74 -13.46 -15.73 9.19
C ILE A 74 -14.76 -16.50 9.39
N PHE A 75 -14.72 -17.83 9.31
CA PHE A 75 -15.93 -18.67 9.38
C PHE A 75 -16.60 -18.66 10.76
N ASN A 76 -15.85 -18.49 11.84
CA ASN A 76 -16.41 -18.39 13.19
C ASN A 76 -16.75 -16.95 13.61
N ASN A 77 -16.41 -15.93 12.80
CA ASN A 77 -16.69 -14.54 13.13
C ASN A 77 -18.10 -14.12 12.66
N GLN A 78 -19.03 -14.16 13.60
CA GLN A 78 -20.44 -13.79 13.39
C GLN A 78 -20.62 -12.33 12.95
N ALA A 79 -19.70 -11.42 13.27
CA ALA A 79 -19.79 -10.03 12.83
C ALA A 79 -19.49 -9.88 11.33
N ILE A 80 -18.52 -10.65 10.81
CA ILE A 80 -18.16 -10.67 9.38
C ILE A 80 -19.26 -11.34 8.56
N LEU A 81 -19.81 -12.47 9.03
CA LEU A 81 -20.91 -13.15 8.35
C LEU A 81 -22.15 -12.24 8.25
N LYS A 82 -22.46 -11.51 9.33
CA LYS A 82 -23.55 -10.52 9.33
C LYS A 82 -23.28 -9.34 8.41
N SER A 83 -22.06 -8.78 8.38
CA SER A 83 -21.72 -7.64 7.51
C SER A 83 -21.77 -7.99 6.02
N LEU A 84 -21.51 -9.26 5.67
CA LEU A 84 -21.63 -9.78 4.31
C LEU A 84 -23.04 -10.28 3.97
N ASN A 85 -23.98 -10.23 4.92
CA ASN A 85 -25.33 -10.79 4.80
C ASN A 85 -25.30 -12.26 4.33
N LEU A 86 -24.49 -13.07 5.00
CA LEU A 86 -24.31 -14.51 4.75
C LEU A 86 -24.49 -15.31 6.03
N THR A 87 -25.07 -16.49 5.90
CA THR A 87 -24.97 -17.56 6.90
C THR A 87 -23.68 -18.35 6.74
N GLN A 88 -23.29 -19.12 7.76
CA GLN A 88 -22.11 -19.99 7.70
C GLN A 88 -22.22 -21.02 6.55
N ASP A 89 -23.42 -21.55 6.31
CA ASP A 89 -23.69 -22.49 5.22
C ASP A 89 -23.61 -21.83 3.83
N GLU A 90 -24.01 -20.56 3.74
CA GLU A 90 -23.89 -19.79 2.49
C GLU A 90 -22.44 -19.44 2.17
N ALA A 91 -21.64 -19.12 3.19
CA ALA A 91 -20.21 -18.85 3.03
C ALA A 91 -19.45 -20.07 2.47
N LEU A 92 -19.94 -21.29 2.71
CA LEU A 92 -19.35 -22.53 2.18
C LEU A 92 -19.67 -22.82 0.71
N ARG A 93 -20.60 -22.09 0.10
CA ARG A 93 -20.94 -22.29 -1.32
C ARG A 93 -19.83 -21.83 -2.24
N LEU A 94 -19.15 -20.73 -1.90
CA LEU A 94 -18.10 -20.15 -2.73
C LEU A 94 -16.85 -21.06 -2.83
N PRO A 95 -16.28 -21.60 -1.73
CA PRO A 95 -15.19 -22.57 -1.83
C PRO A 95 -15.57 -23.81 -2.66
N LYS A 96 -16.79 -24.32 -2.49
CA LYS A 96 -17.30 -25.44 -3.30
C LYS A 96 -17.40 -25.09 -4.78
N ALA A 97 -17.91 -23.90 -5.11
CA ALA A 97 -17.97 -23.39 -6.49
C ALA A 97 -16.59 -23.19 -7.12
N CYS A 98 -15.58 -22.90 -6.29
CA CYS A 98 -14.18 -22.88 -6.71
C CYS A 98 -13.54 -24.26 -6.82
N GLY A 99 -14.19 -25.34 -6.38
CA GLY A 99 -13.63 -26.69 -6.31
C GLY A 99 -12.66 -26.90 -5.16
N ALA A 100 -12.73 -26.08 -4.10
CA ALA A 100 -12.02 -26.28 -2.84
C ALA A 100 -12.93 -27.04 -1.87
N ASN A 101 -12.46 -28.17 -1.33
CA ASN A 101 -13.21 -28.91 -0.33
C ASN A 101 -12.85 -28.41 1.08
N VAL A 102 -13.73 -27.62 1.67
CA VAL A 102 -13.50 -27.00 2.98
C VAL A 102 -14.08 -27.89 4.08
N ASP A 103 -13.21 -28.44 4.91
CA ASP A 103 -13.62 -29.16 6.11
C ASP A 103 -13.69 -28.19 7.32
N ILE A 104 -14.88 -27.64 7.56
CA ILE A 104 -15.15 -26.76 8.71
C ILE A 104 -15.15 -27.48 10.06
N SER A 105 -15.11 -28.81 10.09
CA SER A 105 -15.02 -29.55 11.36
C SER A 105 -13.70 -29.25 12.09
N ILE A 106 -12.66 -28.88 11.34
CA ILE A 106 -11.35 -28.45 11.84
C ILE A 106 -11.47 -27.17 12.69
N CYS A 107 -12.47 -26.32 12.42
CA CYS A 107 -12.70 -25.07 13.13
C CYS A 107 -13.43 -25.22 14.47
N LYS A 108 -13.86 -26.45 14.84
CA LYS A 108 -14.51 -26.73 16.13
C LYS A 108 -13.52 -26.86 17.29
N SER A 109 -12.25 -27.16 17.00
CA SER A 109 -11.19 -27.38 18.00
C SER A 109 -10.60 -26.09 18.58
N SER A 110 -10.91 -24.93 18.00
CA SER A 110 -10.29 -23.63 18.34
C SER A 110 -11.24 -22.68 19.09
N ALA A 111 -12.31 -23.21 19.69
CA ALA A 111 -13.28 -22.43 20.43
C ALA A 111 -12.77 -21.99 21.81
N ASN A 112 -11.73 -21.16 21.85
CA ASN A 112 -11.55 -20.23 22.96
C ASN A 112 -11.91 -18.83 22.45
N PRO A 113 -13.04 -18.24 22.87
CA PRO A 113 -13.33 -16.85 22.55
C PRO A 113 -12.23 -15.98 23.19
N PRO A 114 -11.66 -14.98 22.50
CA PRO A 114 -10.99 -13.91 23.23
C PRO A 114 -12.04 -13.27 24.14
N SER A 115 -11.78 -13.24 25.45
CA SER A 115 -12.61 -12.52 26.41
C SER A 115 -12.85 -11.12 25.88
N ALA A 116 -14.11 -10.73 25.78
CA ALA A 116 -14.50 -9.36 25.45
C ALA A 116 -13.97 -8.44 26.56
N THR A 117 -12.82 -7.81 26.33
CA THR A 117 -12.41 -6.64 27.09
C THR A 117 -13.46 -5.56 26.84
N PRO A 118 -13.97 -4.88 27.88
CA PRO A 118 -14.96 -3.83 27.71
C PRO A 118 -14.45 -2.81 26.69
N SER A 119 -15.31 -2.43 25.74
CA SER A 119 -15.02 -1.38 24.78
C SER A 119 -14.51 -0.15 25.51
N ALA A 120 -13.22 0.15 25.34
CA ALA A 120 -12.67 1.43 25.74
C ALA A 120 -13.51 2.54 25.07
N PRO A 121 -13.82 3.64 25.77
CA PRO A 121 -14.45 4.80 25.16
C PRO A 121 -13.69 5.19 23.90
N ALA A 122 -14.41 5.59 22.84
CA ALA A 122 -13.80 6.03 21.59
C ALA A 122 -12.71 7.07 21.87
N THR A 123 -11.44 6.64 21.81
CA THR A 123 -10.30 7.53 21.89
C THR A 123 -10.42 8.50 20.72
N PRO A 124 -10.26 9.82 20.91
CA PRO A 124 -10.28 10.76 19.80
C PRO A 124 -9.27 10.30 18.76
N THR A 125 -9.70 10.25 17.49
CA THR A 125 -8.85 9.89 16.36
C THR A 125 -7.57 10.72 16.45
N PRO A 126 -6.37 10.12 16.49
CA PRO A 126 -5.13 10.86 16.51
C PRO A 126 -5.13 11.83 15.33
N THR A 127 -5.12 13.13 15.61
CA THR A 127 -4.93 14.15 14.59
C THR A 127 -3.44 14.22 14.31
N SER A 128 -3.06 14.19 13.02
CA SER A 128 -1.69 14.53 12.62
C SER A 128 -1.32 15.94 13.15
N LYS A 129 -0.02 16.26 13.17
CA LYS A 129 0.50 17.62 13.42
C LYS A 129 -0.27 18.71 12.65
N TRP A 130 -0.83 18.33 11.50
CA TRP A 130 -1.57 19.17 10.56
C TRP A 130 -3.07 19.29 10.82
N GLY A 131 -3.57 18.69 11.90
CA GLY A 131 -5.00 18.62 12.17
C GLY A 131 -5.77 17.74 11.19
N LEU A 132 -5.09 16.98 10.32
CA LEU A 132 -5.72 16.00 9.43
C LEU A 132 -5.95 14.69 10.18
N PRO A 133 -7.15 14.10 10.11
CA PRO A 133 -7.43 12.80 10.71
C PRO A 133 -6.71 11.70 9.94
N LEU A 134 -6.34 10.62 10.64
CA LEU A 134 -5.90 9.40 10.00
C LEU A 134 -7.03 8.84 9.12
N ILE A 135 -6.70 8.47 7.88
CA ILE A 135 -7.64 7.89 6.93
C ILE A 135 -7.71 6.37 7.11
N ASP A 136 -8.92 5.82 6.99
CA ASP A 136 -9.14 4.40 7.12
C ASP A 136 -8.80 3.66 5.82
N ASN A 137 -8.26 2.45 5.96
CA ASN A 137 -8.10 1.54 4.83
C ASN A 137 -9.49 1.11 4.33
N SER A 138 -9.66 1.06 3.01
CA SER A 138 -10.83 0.50 2.32
C SER A 138 -11.18 -0.94 2.76
N PHE A 139 -10.25 -1.63 3.41
CA PHE A 139 -10.38 -3.00 3.92
C PHE A 139 -10.58 -3.10 5.44
N LYS A 140 -10.81 -1.97 6.13
CA LYS A 140 -10.96 -1.97 7.60
C LYS A 140 -12.29 -2.64 8.00
N ASN A 141 -12.19 -3.64 8.89
CA ASN A 141 -13.31 -4.49 9.33
C ASN A 141 -14.09 -3.96 10.54
N VAL A 142 -13.65 -2.84 11.13
CA VAL A 142 -14.35 -2.12 12.20
C VAL A 142 -14.96 -0.89 11.58
N VAL A 143 -16.27 -0.66 11.81
CA VAL A 143 -17.10 0.46 11.34
C VAL A 143 -16.25 1.64 10.83
N PRO A 144 -15.86 1.64 9.55
CA PRO A 144 -14.84 2.56 9.06
C PRO A 144 -15.43 3.96 8.91
N ASN A 145 -14.62 4.97 9.17
CA ASN A 145 -15.00 6.36 8.93
C ASN A 145 -14.24 6.90 7.71
N PHE A 146 -14.97 7.04 6.61
CA PHE A 146 -14.45 7.55 5.35
C PHE A 146 -14.74 9.03 5.11
N THR A 147 -15.29 9.76 6.10
CA THR A 147 -15.68 11.17 5.95
C THR A 147 -14.53 12.05 5.45
N TYR A 148 -13.29 11.73 5.82
CA TYR A 148 -12.11 12.54 5.51
C TYR A 148 -11.14 11.88 4.53
N GLY A 149 -11.40 10.63 4.15
CA GLY A 149 -10.55 9.93 3.20
C GLY A 149 -10.65 8.43 3.30
N ILE A 150 -10.09 7.77 2.30
CA ILE A 150 -10.05 6.33 2.17
C ILE A 150 -8.73 5.92 1.52
N ASN A 151 -8.13 4.86 2.05
CA ASN A 151 -6.89 4.31 1.54
C ASN A 151 -7.14 2.99 0.79
N PHE A 152 -6.95 3.01 -0.52
CA PHE A 152 -6.99 1.84 -1.42
C PHE A 152 -5.60 1.23 -1.68
N ALA A 153 -4.54 1.82 -1.09
CA ALA A 153 -3.19 1.30 -1.12
C ALA A 153 -3.13 -0.17 -0.73
N VAL A 154 -2.40 -0.96 -1.50
CA VAL A 154 -2.12 -2.34 -1.16
C VAL A 154 -0.63 -2.58 -1.16
N GLY A 155 -0.21 -3.30 -0.13
CA GLY A 155 1.16 -3.67 -0.01
C GLY A 155 1.65 -4.61 -1.10
N GLY A 156 2.79 -4.31 -1.73
CA GLY A 156 3.32 -5.13 -2.83
C GLY A 156 2.65 -4.91 -4.21
N ALA A 157 1.74 -3.94 -4.32
CA ALA A 157 1.03 -3.62 -5.56
C ALA A 157 1.93 -3.03 -6.65
N THR A 158 1.68 -3.45 -7.89
CA THR A 158 2.32 -2.94 -9.10
C THR A 158 1.42 -1.96 -9.84
N ALA A 159 2.02 -1.05 -10.61
CA ALA A 159 1.30 -0.13 -11.48
C ALA A 159 0.58 -0.91 -12.58
N GLN A 160 1.28 -1.84 -13.22
CA GLN A 160 0.69 -2.68 -14.28
C GLN A 160 0.08 -3.97 -13.73
N ASN A 161 -0.89 -4.52 -14.47
CA ASN A 161 -1.47 -5.83 -14.20
C ASN A 161 -0.69 -6.91 -14.97
N ASN A 162 0.19 -7.64 -14.29
CA ASN A 162 0.88 -8.79 -14.87
C ASN A 162 0.08 -10.07 -14.63
N SER A 163 -0.70 -10.50 -15.63
CA SER A 163 -1.50 -11.73 -15.57
C SER A 163 -0.67 -13.00 -15.32
N LYS A 164 0.63 -12.97 -15.62
CA LYS A 164 1.58 -14.08 -15.41
C LYS A 164 2.13 -14.15 -13.99
N GLU A 165 2.01 -13.07 -13.22
CA GLU A 165 2.49 -12.99 -11.83
C GLU A 165 1.47 -12.25 -10.99
N PRO A 166 0.49 -12.96 -10.39
CA PRO A 166 -0.50 -12.33 -9.54
C PRO A 166 0.19 -11.63 -8.36
N GLY A 167 0.41 -10.33 -8.49
CA GLY A 167 0.74 -9.45 -7.38
C GLY A 167 -0.53 -9.03 -6.63
N PRO A 168 -0.41 -8.66 -5.36
CA PRO A 168 -1.56 -8.16 -4.62
C PRO A 168 -2.04 -6.85 -5.28
N PHE A 169 -3.30 -6.84 -5.72
CA PHE A 169 -4.08 -5.66 -6.14
C PHE A 169 -3.33 -4.58 -6.94
N PRO A 170 -3.08 -4.80 -8.25
CA PRO A 170 -2.44 -3.80 -9.10
C PRO A 170 -3.30 -2.53 -9.22
N LEU A 171 -2.69 -1.41 -9.63
CA LEU A 171 -3.36 -0.09 -9.71
C LEU A 171 -4.74 -0.13 -10.38
N PRO A 172 -4.94 -0.83 -11.52
CA PRO A 172 -6.26 -0.89 -12.15
C PRO A 172 -7.35 -1.49 -11.24
N LEU A 173 -6.99 -2.46 -10.39
CA LEU A 173 -7.93 -3.04 -9.45
C LEU A 173 -8.23 -2.09 -8.29
N GLN A 174 -7.24 -1.32 -7.84
CA GLN A 174 -7.47 -0.28 -6.84
C GLN A 174 -8.40 0.81 -7.38
N THR A 175 -8.20 1.27 -8.62
CA THR A 175 -9.12 2.23 -9.26
C THR A 175 -10.53 1.66 -9.42
N ASP A 176 -10.68 0.38 -9.77
CA ASP A 176 -11.98 -0.29 -9.81
C ASP A 176 -12.66 -0.35 -8.44
N HIS A 177 -11.89 -0.58 -7.37
CA HIS A 177 -12.40 -0.54 -6.00
C HIS A 177 -12.93 0.84 -5.64
N PHE A 178 -12.24 1.91 -6.03
CA PHE A 178 -12.72 3.27 -5.86
C PHE A 178 -14.03 3.53 -6.61
N VAL A 179 -14.15 3.12 -7.87
CA VAL A 179 -15.39 3.29 -8.65
C VAL A 179 -16.56 2.58 -7.97
N ARG A 180 -16.34 1.35 -7.48
CA ARG A 180 -17.36 0.60 -6.73
C ARG A 180 -17.71 1.28 -5.41
N PHE A 181 -16.72 1.74 -4.65
CA PHE A 181 -16.92 2.46 -3.41
C PHE A 181 -17.78 3.71 -3.63
N LYS A 182 -17.41 4.56 -4.60
CA LYS A 182 -18.18 5.74 -4.98
C LYS A 182 -19.62 5.39 -5.33
N ARG A 183 -19.85 4.38 -6.18
CA ARG A 183 -21.20 3.93 -6.55
C ARG A 183 -22.02 3.52 -5.33
N ASN A 184 -21.42 2.79 -4.40
CA ASN A 184 -22.10 2.36 -3.17
C ASN A 184 -22.44 3.54 -2.27
N VAL A 185 -21.55 4.53 -2.13
CA VAL A 185 -21.83 5.75 -1.37
C VAL A 185 -23.01 6.51 -1.97
N PHE A 186 -23.05 6.69 -3.30
CA PHE A 186 -24.17 7.35 -3.97
C PHE A 186 -25.49 6.59 -3.77
N ALA A 187 -25.47 5.26 -3.85
CA ALA A 187 -26.65 4.43 -3.62
C ALA A 187 -27.17 4.54 -2.19
N SER A 188 -26.28 4.50 -1.18
CA SER A 188 -26.64 4.62 0.23
C SER A 188 -27.20 6.00 0.60
N VAL A 189 -26.66 7.06 0.00
CA VAL A 189 -27.16 8.44 0.20
C VAL A 189 -28.53 8.65 -0.45
N ASN A 190 -28.81 8.01 -1.60
CA ASN A 190 -30.09 8.14 -2.30
C ASN A 190 -31.21 7.25 -1.75
N SER A 191 -30.88 6.10 -1.12
CA SER A 191 -31.86 5.15 -0.59
C SER A 191 -32.41 5.53 0.78
N THR A 192 -31.72 6.42 1.52
CA THR A 192 -32.10 6.82 2.87
C THR A 192 -33.04 8.03 2.85
N SER A 193 -34.25 7.84 3.42
CA SER A 193 -35.07 8.97 3.88
C SER A 193 -34.27 9.68 4.96
N ARG A 194 -33.80 10.90 4.66
CA ARG A 194 -32.83 11.67 5.47
C ARG A 194 -33.13 11.59 6.97
N SER A 195 -32.15 11.13 7.76
CA SER A 195 -31.64 11.79 8.98
C SER A 195 -31.13 10.85 10.10
N ALA A 196 -31.36 9.54 10.05
CA ALA A 196 -31.11 8.67 11.23
C ALA A 196 -30.17 7.48 11.02
N ASP A 197 -29.67 7.19 9.80
CA ASP A 197 -28.77 6.05 9.59
C ASP A 197 -27.32 6.42 9.96
N PRO A 198 -26.70 5.76 10.95
CA PRO A 198 -25.31 5.99 11.34
C PRO A 198 -24.32 5.86 10.17
N ILE A 199 -24.64 5.04 9.15
CA ILE A 199 -23.78 4.79 7.98
C ILE A 199 -23.59 6.07 7.14
N VAL A 200 -24.63 6.90 7.01
CA VAL A 200 -24.56 8.13 6.20
C VAL A 200 -23.59 9.15 6.82
N SER A 201 -23.42 9.13 8.15
CA SER A 201 -22.49 10.02 8.84
C SER A 201 -21.01 9.63 8.67
N GLN A 202 -20.73 8.45 8.14
CA GLN A 202 -19.39 7.86 8.05
C GLN A 202 -18.88 7.71 6.61
N VAL A 203 -19.67 8.13 5.62
CA VAL A 203 -19.28 8.15 4.20
C VAL A 203 -18.93 9.57 3.74
N PRO A 204 -18.13 9.73 2.67
CA PRO A 204 -17.79 11.04 2.13
C PRO A 204 -19.03 11.76 1.60
N GLU A 205 -19.04 13.09 1.68
CA GLU A 205 -20.01 13.90 0.95
C GLU A 205 -19.86 13.68 -0.56
N ILE A 206 -20.96 13.72 -1.31
CA ILE A 206 -20.93 13.47 -2.76
C ILE A 206 -19.96 14.38 -3.51
N LEU A 207 -19.83 15.65 -3.10
CA LEU A 207 -18.89 16.61 -3.69
C LEU A 207 -17.42 16.29 -3.38
N ALA A 208 -17.15 15.48 -2.34
CA ALA A 208 -15.80 15.08 -1.97
C ALA A 208 -15.12 14.24 -3.06
N PHE A 209 -15.88 13.51 -3.88
CA PHE A 209 -15.34 12.76 -5.02
C PHE A 209 -14.76 13.66 -6.12
N ASN A 210 -15.20 14.92 -6.20
CA ASN A 210 -14.68 15.88 -7.16
C ASN A 210 -13.61 16.80 -6.54
N ASN A 211 -13.86 17.26 -5.30
CA ASN A 211 -13.00 18.22 -4.62
C ASN A 211 -11.84 17.56 -3.85
N GLY A 212 -11.90 16.25 -3.65
CA GLY A 212 -10.87 15.50 -2.94
C GLY A 212 -9.54 15.47 -3.68
N THR A 213 -8.50 15.15 -2.91
CA THR A 213 -7.14 14.95 -3.40
C THR A 213 -6.88 13.46 -3.59
N PHE A 214 -6.49 13.09 -4.81
CA PHE A 214 -6.18 11.73 -5.21
C PHE A 214 -4.66 11.57 -5.20
N ILE A 215 -4.16 10.77 -4.26
CA ILE A 215 -2.74 10.52 -4.03
C ILE A 215 -2.38 9.19 -4.67
N ILE A 216 -1.46 9.21 -5.64
CA ILE A 216 -0.98 8.01 -6.34
C ILE A 216 0.52 7.87 -6.08
N PHE A 217 0.93 6.77 -5.46
CA PHE A 217 2.34 6.42 -5.28
C PHE A 217 2.55 4.92 -5.52
N ILE A 218 3.09 4.60 -6.70
CA ILE A 218 3.20 3.23 -7.18
C ILE A 218 4.33 3.14 -8.22
N GLY A 219 4.73 1.92 -8.60
CA GLY A 219 5.77 1.70 -9.62
C GLY A 219 7.10 1.15 -9.09
N VAL A 220 7.44 1.40 -7.81
CA VAL A 220 8.67 0.85 -7.21
C VAL A 220 8.65 -0.68 -7.21
N ASN A 221 7.50 -1.31 -6.91
CA ASN A 221 7.34 -2.76 -6.96
C ASN A 221 7.53 -3.34 -8.36
N ASP A 222 7.12 -2.64 -9.41
CA ASP A 222 7.28 -3.09 -10.79
C ASP A 222 8.77 -3.30 -11.08
N ILE A 223 9.61 -2.33 -10.69
CA ILE A 223 11.06 -2.39 -10.83
C ILE A 223 11.65 -3.46 -9.89
N LEU A 224 11.30 -3.45 -8.60
CA LEU A 224 11.86 -4.39 -7.62
C LEU A 224 11.53 -5.84 -7.94
N ARG A 225 10.33 -6.14 -8.47
CA ARG A 225 10.01 -7.48 -8.96
C ARG A 225 10.87 -7.88 -10.14
N GLY A 226 11.05 -6.97 -11.11
CA GLY A 226 11.98 -7.17 -12.22
C GLY A 226 13.39 -7.51 -11.74
N ILE A 227 13.86 -6.84 -10.69
CA ILE A 227 15.18 -7.09 -10.11
C ILE A 227 15.22 -8.42 -9.33
N LEU A 228 14.32 -8.60 -8.36
CA LEU A 228 14.44 -9.66 -7.35
C LEU A 228 13.87 -11.01 -7.79
N PHE A 229 12.85 -11.02 -8.65
CA PHE A 229 12.21 -12.25 -9.11
C PHE A 229 12.60 -12.65 -10.52
N HIS A 230 12.96 -11.67 -11.36
CA HIS A 230 13.32 -11.91 -12.77
C HIS A 230 14.79 -11.67 -13.08
N LEU A 231 15.56 -11.15 -12.12
CA LEU A 231 16.99 -10.85 -12.27
C LEU A 231 17.29 -9.97 -13.50
N LEU A 232 16.37 -9.05 -13.83
CA LEU A 232 16.50 -8.17 -14.98
C LEU A 232 17.58 -7.11 -14.71
N PRO A 233 18.52 -6.90 -15.64
CA PRO A 233 19.51 -5.85 -15.51
C PRO A 233 18.88 -4.46 -15.78
N PRO A 234 19.50 -3.37 -15.29
CA PRO A 234 18.98 -2.00 -15.42
C PRO A 234 18.52 -1.59 -16.84
N PRO A 235 19.26 -1.87 -17.93
CA PRO A 235 18.80 -1.51 -19.27
C PRO A 235 17.50 -2.20 -19.69
N VAL A 236 17.29 -3.44 -19.25
CA VAL A 236 16.07 -4.20 -19.57
C VAL A 236 14.87 -3.68 -18.74
N LEU A 237 15.11 -3.24 -17.50
CA LEU A 237 14.08 -2.59 -16.69
C LEU A 237 13.57 -1.30 -17.37
N ILE A 238 14.49 -0.47 -17.85
CA ILE A 238 14.21 0.76 -18.60
C ILE A 238 13.39 0.44 -19.87
N GLU A 239 13.78 -0.58 -20.62
CA GLU A 239 13.12 -0.90 -21.89
C GLU A 239 11.75 -1.57 -21.71
N LYS A 240 11.61 -2.48 -20.74
CA LYS A 240 10.47 -3.40 -20.67
C LYS A 240 9.51 -3.17 -19.50
N ILE A 241 9.98 -2.59 -18.40
CA ILE A 241 9.18 -2.46 -17.16
C ILE A 241 8.68 -1.03 -16.98
N VAL A 242 9.54 -0.04 -17.19
CA VAL A 242 9.20 1.37 -16.94
C VAL A 242 8.04 1.89 -17.82
N PRO A 243 8.05 1.73 -19.15
CA PRO A 243 7.02 2.35 -19.99
C PRO A 243 5.60 1.85 -19.69
N PRO A 244 5.35 0.52 -19.56
CA PRO A 244 4.02 0.03 -19.17
C PRO A 244 3.57 0.47 -17.77
N ALA A 245 4.50 0.58 -16.82
CA ALA A 245 4.19 1.05 -15.47
C ALA A 245 3.75 2.53 -15.47
N VAL A 246 4.46 3.39 -16.21
CA VAL A 246 4.11 4.80 -16.39
C VAL A 246 2.77 4.94 -17.13
N GLU A 247 2.55 4.16 -18.20
CA GLU A 247 1.27 4.15 -18.92
C GLU A 247 0.10 3.81 -18.00
N ALA A 248 0.25 2.82 -17.12
CA ALA A 248 -0.77 2.44 -16.16
C ALA A 248 -1.09 3.56 -15.16
N ILE A 249 -0.08 4.32 -14.70
CA ILE A 249 -0.27 5.48 -13.81
C ILE A 249 -1.04 6.59 -14.54
N SER A 250 -0.62 6.96 -15.76
CA SER A 250 -1.31 7.97 -16.57
C SER A 250 -2.75 7.56 -16.89
N LYS A 251 -2.97 6.29 -17.19
CA LYS A 251 -4.32 5.74 -17.41
C LYS A 251 -5.17 5.83 -16.15
N ALA A 252 -4.62 5.56 -14.97
CA ALA A 252 -5.35 5.70 -13.71
C ALA A 252 -5.80 7.15 -13.47
N VAL A 253 -4.96 8.15 -13.78
CA VAL A 253 -5.35 9.57 -13.71
C VAL A 253 -6.53 9.85 -14.66
N LEU A 254 -6.45 9.40 -15.91
CA LEU A 254 -7.54 9.55 -16.89
C LEU A 254 -8.84 8.88 -16.43
N ASP A 255 -8.77 7.67 -15.88
CA ASP A 255 -9.96 6.93 -15.45
C ASP A 255 -10.58 7.52 -14.17
N LEU A 256 -9.77 7.95 -13.21
CA LEU A 256 -10.25 8.66 -12.03
C LEU A 256 -10.87 10.01 -12.39
N HIS A 257 -10.34 10.72 -13.39
CA HIS A 257 -10.94 11.95 -13.91
C HIS A 257 -12.31 11.72 -14.53
N LYS A 258 -12.51 10.63 -15.28
CA LYS A 258 -13.86 10.24 -15.77
C LYS A 258 -14.84 10.01 -14.61
N GLU A 259 -14.32 9.63 -13.45
CA GLU A 259 -15.06 9.50 -12.20
C GLU A 259 -15.15 10.82 -11.40
N GLY A 260 -14.80 11.96 -11.99
CA GLY A 260 -14.98 13.30 -11.43
C GLY A 260 -13.79 13.84 -10.64
N ALA A 261 -12.71 13.06 -10.48
CA ALA A 261 -11.51 13.51 -9.78
C ALA A 261 -10.82 14.67 -10.51
N LYS A 262 -10.46 15.73 -9.79
CA LYS A 262 -9.81 16.93 -10.37
C LYS A 262 -8.48 17.31 -9.75
N ASN A 263 -8.10 16.75 -8.60
CA ASN A 263 -6.89 17.12 -7.90
C ASN A 263 -6.03 15.88 -7.64
N PHE A 264 -4.86 15.82 -8.24
CA PHE A 264 -3.94 14.68 -8.16
C PHE A 264 -2.60 15.09 -7.55
N LEU A 265 -2.15 14.31 -6.57
CA LEU A 265 -0.78 14.27 -6.10
C LEU A 265 -0.16 12.96 -6.58
N VAL A 266 0.75 13.01 -7.54
CA VAL A 266 1.42 11.83 -8.09
C VAL A 266 2.85 11.81 -7.60
N PHE A 267 3.21 10.81 -6.82
CA PHE A 267 4.57 10.68 -6.31
C PHE A 267 5.45 10.09 -7.41
N ASN A 268 6.63 10.69 -7.59
CA ASN A 268 7.70 10.02 -8.31
C ASN A 268 8.35 8.96 -7.39
N ILE A 269 9.18 8.09 -7.95
CA ILE A 269 9.80 7.01 -7.18
C ILE A 269 11.13 7.44 -6.56
N LEU A 270 11.36 7.00 -5.33
CA LEU A 270 12.61 7.19 -4.59
C LEU A 270 13.86 6.74 -5.39
N ALA A 271 15.03 7.26 -5.03
CA ALA A 271 16.32 6.75 -5.51
C ALA A 271 16.56 5.31 -5.02
N ILE A 272 16.09 4.31 -5.79
CA ILE A 272 16.06 2.90 -5.38
C ILE A 272 17.46 2.32 -5.16
N GLY A 273 18.48 2.80 -5.88
CA GLY A 273 19.86 2.37 -5.76
C GLY A 273 20.49 2.76 -4.42
N CYS A 274 19.85 3.64 -3.65
CA CYS A 274 20.26 4.00 -2.29
C CYS A 274 19.62 3.13 -1.19
N THR A 275 18.71 2.20 -1.55
CA THR A 275 18.01 1.39 -0.54
C THR A 275 18.95 0.34 0.06
N PRO A 276 18.91 0.10 1.40
CA PRO A 276 19.72 -0.94 2.02
C PRO A 276 19.50 -2.33 1.38
N MET A 277 18.28 -2.59 0.88
CA MET A 277 17.96 -3.82 0.15
C MET A 277 18.83 -4.00 -1.10
N LEU A 278 18.82 -3.05 -2.05
CA LEU A 278 19.61 -3.19 -3.27
C LEU A 278 21.11 -3.11 -3.00
N LEU A 279 21.53 -2.27 -2.05
CA LEU A 279 22.93 -2.19 -1.61
C LEU A 279 23.43 -3.53 -1.05
N THR A 280 22.60 -4.22 -0.28
CA THR A 280 22.92 -5.57 0.24
C THR A 280 23.00 -6.60 -0.86
N VAL A 281 22.03 -6.64 -1.79
CA VAL A 281 22.05 -7.53 -2.96
C VAL A 281 23.33 -7.32 -3.77
N ALA A 282 23.67 -6.07 -4.07
CA ALA A 282 24.86 -5.73 -4.84
C ALA A 282 26.17 -6.07 -4.11
N SER A 283 26.20 -5.96 -2.78
CA SER A 283 27.38 -6.33 -1.97
C SER A 283 27.73 -7.82 -2.02
N GLN A 284 26.79 -8.67 -2.46
CA GLN A 284 26.99 -10.11 -2.61
C GLN A 284 27.42 -10.51 -4.03
N GLY A 285 27.47 -9.57 -4.99
CA GLY A 285 27.81 -9.81 -6.40
C GLY A 285 29.01 -8.99 -6.89
N SER A 286 29.14 -8.87 -8.22
CA SER A 286 30.17 -8.08 -8.88
C SER A 286 30.02 -6.58 -8.58
N HIS A 287 31.15 -5.87 -8.43
CA HIS A 287 31.21 -4.45 -8.08
C HIS A 287 30.35 -3.56 -8.98
N ASN A 288 29.16 -3.20 -8.51
CA ASN A 288 28.36 -2.15 -9.10
C ASN A 288 29.00 -0.79 -8.79
N ALA A 289 29.11 0.08 -9.78
CA ALA A 289 29.60 1.44 -9.59
C ALA A 289 28.66 2.19 -8.61
N THR A 290 29.24 2.71 -7.54
CA THR A 290 28.52 3.60 -6.61
C THR A 290 28.80 5.06 -6.95
N ASP A 291 27.81 5.92 -6.70
CA ASP A 291 27.98 7.37 -6.77
C ASP A 291 28.69 7.92 -5.51
N ASN A 292 28.86 9.23 -5.46
CA ASN A 292 29.53 9.90 -4.33
C ASN A 292 28.76 9.79 -3.00
N PHE A 293 27.50 9.35 -3.04
CA PHE A 293 26.68 9.10 -1.86
C PHE A 293 26.76 7.64 -1.38
N GLY A 294 27.38 6.76 -2.15
CA GLY A 294 27.44 5.32 -1.90
C GLY A 294 26.25 4.55 -2.48
N CYS A 295 25.42 5.18 -3.31
CA CYS A 295 24.26 4.55 -3.95
C CYS A 295 24.63 3.88 -5.27
N LEU A 296 23.89 2.84 -5.67
CA LEU A 296 24.12 2.14 -6.93
C LEU A 296 23.66 2.98 -8.13
N LYS A 297 24.61 3.42 -8.96
CA LYS A 297 24.36 4.38 -10.03
C LYS A 297 23.33 3.89 -11.05
N GLU A 298 23.54 2.70 -11.62
CA GLU A 298 22.67 2.17 -12.69
C GLU A 298 21.22 1.96 -12.24
N TYR A 299 21.00 1.64 -10.96
CA TYR A 299 19.64 1.49 -10.42
C TYR A 299 18.97 2.85 -10.16
N ASN A 300 19.74 3.87 -9.76
CA ASN A 300 19.23 5.24 -9.71
C ASN A 300 18.90 5.76 -11.12
N GLU A 301 19.67 5.40 -12.15
CA GLU A 301 19.35 5.73 -13.54
C GLU A 301 17.99 5.14 -14.00
N VAL A 302 17.62 3.93 -13.54
CA VAL A 302 16.28 3.37 -13.78
C VAL A 302 15.20 4.24 -13.11
N ALA A 303 15.41 4.66 -11.87
CA ALA A 303 14.46 5.50 -11.15
C ALA A 303 14.32 6.88 -11.80
N ASP A 304 15.42 7.50 -12.19
CA ASP A 304 15.45 8.79 -12.88
C ASP A 304 14.74 8.72 -14.24
N PHE A 305 14.97 7.63 -14.98
CA PHE A 305 14.27 7.38 -16.24
C PHE A 305 12.75 7.27 -16.02
N MET A 306 12.31 6.45 -15.05
CA MET A 306 10.88 6.35 -14.72
C MET A 306 10.27 7.68 -14.29
N ASN A 307 10.97 8.46 -13.48
CA ASN A 307 10.51 9.76 -13.01
C ASN A 307 10.36 10.77 -14.16
N LYS A 308 11.30 10.77 -15.11
CA LYS A 308 11.25 11.62 -16.31
C LYS A 308 10.13 11.20 -17.28
N GLU A 309 9.98 9.90 -17.52
CA GLU A 309 8.88 9.37 -18.34
C GLU A 309 7.52 9.67 -17.71
N LEU A 310 7.39 9.54 -16.39
CA LEU A 310 6.19 9.91 -15.63
C LEU A 310 5.85 11.38 -15.80
N GLU A 311 6.83 12.28 -15.64
CA GLU A 311 6.61 13.72 -15.84
C GLU A 311 6.12 14.03 -17.26
N THR A 312 6.75 13.42 -18.27
CA THR A 312 6.39 13.60 -19.68
C THR A 312 4.96 13.11 -19.92
N SER A 313 4.64 11.91 -19.45
CA SER A 313 3.32 11.31 -19.64
C SER A 313 2.20 12.08 -18.91
N LEU A 314 2.47 12.58 -17.69
CA LEU A 314 1.50 13.42 -16.98
C LEU A 314 1.32 14.79 -17.65
N SER A 315 2.35 15.34 -18.28
CA SER A 315 2.24 16.57 -19.07
C SER A 315 1.32 16.36 -20.27
N ASP A 316 1.40 15.21 -20.94
CA ASP A 316 0.46 14.85 -22.01
C ASP A 316 -0.97 14.64 -21.49
N VAL A 317 -1.14 13.99 -20.33
CA VAL A 317 -2.45 13.90 -19.67
C VAL A 317 -2.99 15.30 -19.33
N LYS A 318 -2.15 16.23 -18.88
CA LYS A 318 -2.54 17.60 -18.54
C LYS A 318 -3.01 18.39 -19.77
N LYS A 319 -2.43 18.16 -20.96
CA LYS A 319 -2.93 18.74 -22.22
C LYS A 319 -4.36 18.29 -22.55
N LEU A 320 -4.69 17.03 -22.23
CA LEU A 320 -6.03 16.46 -22.42
C LEU A 320 -7.02 16.92 -21.35
N LEU A 321 -6.56 17.03 -20.09
CA LEU A 321 -7.37 17.34 -18.92
C LEU A 321 -7.09 18.76 -18.39
N GLN A 322 -7.52 19.77 -19.14
CA GLN A 322 -7.24 21.17 -18.79
C GLN A 322 -7.86 21.60 -17.46
N ASP A 323 -8.98 20.99 -17.04
CA ASP A 323 -9.69 21.29 -15.80
C ASP A 323 -9.15 20.56 -14.56
N THR A 324 -8.04 19.83 -14.71
CA THR A 324 -7.44 19.00 -13.67
C THR A 324 -6.15 19.59 -13.12
N ASN A 325 -6.01 19.62 -11.80
CA ASN A 325 -4.78 19.97 -11.11
C ASN A 325 -3.94 18.70 -10.88
N ILE A 326 -2.74 18.65 -11.46
CA ILE A 326 -1.80 17.54 -11.26
C ILE A 326 -0.51 18.13 -10.69
N MET A 327 -0.09 17.66 -9.53
CA MET A 327 1.20 17.99 -8.94
C MET A 327 2.01 16.70 -8.76
N ILE A 328 3.29 16.77 -9.13
CA ILE A 328 4.26 15.74 -8.80
C ILE A 328 4.81 16.03 -7.40
N VAL A 329 4.83 14.99 -6.57
CA VAL A 329 5.50 14.98 -5.26
C VAL A 329 6.87 14.31 -5.45
N ASP A 330 7.94 15.09 -5.34
CA ASP A 330 9.31 14.71 -5.69
C ASP A 330 10.03 14.02 -4.53
N LEU A 331 9.61 12.79 -4.25
CA LEU A 331 10.21 11.91 -3.26
C LEU A 331 11.66 11.54 -3.62
N ASN A 332 11.97 11.40 -4.91
CA ASN A 332 13.31 11.10 -5.38
C ASN A 332 14.33 12.13 -4.91
N ARG A 333 14.06 13.41 -5.18
CA ARG A 333 14.93 14.51 -4.82
C ARG A 333 15.06 14.64 -3.31
N PHE A 334 13.95 14.55 -2.56
CA PHE A 334 14.03 14.61 -1.10
C PHE A 334 14.84 13.46 -0.51
N HIS A 335 14.68 12.24 -1.05
CA HIS A 335 15.48 11.08 -0.63
C HIS A 335 16.98 11.32 -0.85
N LEU A 336 17.37 11.86 -2.01
CA LEU A 336 18.76 12.20 -2.31
C LEU A 336 19.29 13.35 -1.43
N ASP A 337 18.50 14.40 -1.20
CA ASP A 337 18.88 15.51 -0.32
C ASP A 337 19.10 15.02 1.13
N ALA A 338 18.24 14.13 1.63
CA ALA A 338 18.37 13.54 2.95
C ALA A 338 19.62 12.65 3.08
N ILE A 339 20.00 11.92 2.03
CA ILE A 339 21.23 11.12 2.00
C ILE A 339 22.48 12.00 1.84
N GLY A 340 22.39 13.05 1.03
CA GLY A 340 23.49 13.96 0.76
C GLY A 340 23.79 14.92 1.92
N SER A 341 22.81 15.19 2.78
CA SER A 341 22.95 16.07 3.94
C SER A 341 22.11 15.61 5.14
N PRO A 342 22.35 14.40 5.68
CA PRO A 342 21.49 13.78 6.70
C PRO A 342 21.39 14.61 7.97
N ALA A 343 22.48 15.28 8.38
CA ALA A 343 22.50 16.14 9.55
C ALA A 343 21.50 17.32 9.48
N ASN A 344 21.21 17.84 8.27
CA ASN A 344 20.23 18.92 8.10
C ASN A 344 18.81 18.48 8.45
N TYR A 345 18.56 17.17 8.41
CA TYR A 345 17.27 16.55 8.69
C TYR A 345 17.29 15.73 10.00
N GLY A 346 18.36 15.84 10.80
CA GLY A 346 18.48 15.12 12.07
C GLY A 346 18.84 13.63 11.94
N PHE A 347 19.21 13.16 10.74
CA PHE A 347 19.70 11.81 10.51
C PHE A 347 21.21 11.70 10.78
N ASN A 348 21.64 10.50 11.14
CA ASN A 348 23.04 10.21 11.40
C ASN A 348 23.77 9.82 10.11
N GLU A 349 24.88 10.51 9.82
CA GLU A 349 25.73 10.26 8.65
C GLU A 349 26.14 8.79 8.51
N SER A 350 26.44 8.11 9.63
CA SER A 350 26.87 6.71 9.63
C SER A 350 25.73 5.72 9.38
N GLU A 351 24.48 6.17 9.49
CA GLU A 351 23.28 5.31 9.42
C GLU A 351 22.40 5.59 8.18
N LYS A 352 22.74 6.61 7.39
CA LYS A 352 21.92 7.13 6.27
C LYS A 352 21.58 6.09 5.18
N LEU A 353 22.40 5.05 5.00
CA LEU A 353 22.18 3.95 4.04
C LEU A 353 21.89 2.60 4.71
N LYS A 354 21.60 2.57 6.01
CA LYS A 354 21.37 1.32 6.76
C LYS A 354 19.91 1.19 7.17
N ALA A 355 19.45 -0.05 7.32
CA ALA A 355 18.13 -0.32 7.92
C ALA A 355 18.19 -0.16 9.45
N CYS A 356 17.17 0.47 10.04
CA CYS A 356 17.01 0.54 11.49
C CYS A 356 16.55 -0.81 12.07
N CYS A 357 15.49 -1.40 11.53
CA CYS A 357 15.03 -2.73 11.87
C CYS A 357 15.54 -3.76 10.86
N GLY A 358 16.50 -4.56 11.30
CA GLY A 358 17.10 -5.56 10.46
C GLY A 358 18.15 -6.35 11.21
N TYR A 359 19.00 -7.06 10.48
CA TYR A 359 19.99 -7.95 11.08
C TYR A 359 21.33 -7.22 11.23
N LYS A 360 21.66 -6.80 12.46
CA LYS A 360 22.96 -6.18 12.73
C LYS A 360 24.09 -7.15 12.43
N GLY A 361 25.13 -6.67 11.73
CA GLY A 361 26.29 -7.47 11.31
C GLY A 361 26.23 -7.93 9.85
N THR A 362 25.09 -7.79 9.17
CA THR A 362 25.02 -7.92 7.71
C THR A 362 25.30 -6.59 7.02
N PRO A 363 25.69 -6.59 5.72
CA PRO A 363 25.78 -5.37 4.93
C PRO A 363 24.49 -4.54 5.06
N PHE A 364 24.66 -3.25 5.31
CA PHE A 364 23.57 -2.27 5.46
C PHE A 364 22.47 -2.64 6.49
N HIS A 365 22.78 -3.55 7.42
CA HIS A 365 21.86 -4.09 8.43
C HIS A 365 20.60 -4.76 7.85
N PHE A 366 20.64 -5.23 6.61
CA PHE A 366 19.47 -5.79 5.95
C PHE A 366 19.63 -7.30 5.67
N SER A 367 18.51 -8.01 5.60
CA SER A 367 18.43 -9.43 5.21
C SER A 367 17.23 -9.65 4.29
N LEU A 368 17.46 -10.32 3.16
CA LEU A 368 16.37 -10.74 2.26
C LEU A 368 15.55 -11.90 2.79
N LEU A 369 16.12 -12.68 3.72
CA LEU A 369 15.56 -13.96 4.15
C LEU A 369 14.58 -13.83 5.30
N ALA A 370 14.47 -12.64 5.90
CA ALA A 370 13.69 -12.47 7.12
C ALA A 370 13.28 -11.03 7.36
N SER A 371 12.02 -10.85 7.77
CA SER A 371 11.43 -9.55 8.06
C SER A 371 11.77 -9.06 9.47
N CYS A 372 11.61 -7.76 9.69
CA CYS A 372 11.69 -7.12 11.00
C CYS A 372 10.84 -7.87 12.03
N GLY A 373 11.43 -8.26 13.16
CA GLY A 373 10.74 -8.94 14.26
C GLY A 373 10.47 -10.42 14.05
N GLN A 374 10.81 -11.00 12.89
CA GLN A 374 10.60 -12.43 12.64
C GLN A 374 11.47 -13.33 13.53
N TYR A 375 12.70 -12.89 13.81
CA TYR A 375 13.63 -13.57 14.72
C TYR A 375 14.19 -12.57 15.74
N SER A 376 14.63 -13.06 16.90
CA SER A 376 15.11 -12.23 18.02
C SER A 376 16.31 -11.33 17.66
N GLU A 377 17.07 -11.75 16.65
CA GLU A 377 18.24 -11.12 16.08
C GLU A 377 17.88 -9.98 15.12
N ILE A 378 16.67 -9.99 14.56
CA ILE A 378 16.18 -9.02 13.58
C ILE A 378 15.23 -8.06 14.27
N LYS A 379 15.79 -6.98 14.79
CA LYS A 379 15.06 -6.06 15.66
C LYS A 379 15.35 -4.62 15.34
N ALA A 380 14.45 -3.75 15.78
CA ALA A 380 14.58 -2.32 15.63
C ALA A 380 15.84 -1.78 16.32
N CYS A 381 16.43 -0.76 15.71
CA CYS A 381 17.48 0.04 16.31
C CYS A 381 16.95 0.83 17.51
N SER A 382 17.83 1.27 18.41
CA SER A 382 17.44 2.01 19.61
C SER A 382 17.00 3.45 19.34
N LYS A 383 17.32 4.00 18.17
CA LYS A 383 17.09 5.40 17.81
C LYS A 383 16.58 5.53 16.36
N PRO A 384 15.31 5.17 16.10
CA PRO A 384 14.76 5.19 14.74
C PRO A 384 14.76 6.58 14.10
N GLY A 385 14.74 7.66 14.88
CA GLY A 385 14.83 9.03 14.38
C GLY A 385 16.17 9.41 13.75
N GLU A 386 17.23 8.63 13.98
CA GLU A 386 18.54 8.86 13.36
C GLU A 386 18.69 8.15 12.00
N TYR A 387 17.71 7.35 11.57
CA TYR A 387 17.75 6.53 10.37
C TYR A 387 16.77 7.03 9.31
N ILE A 388 17.17 6.97 8.04
CA ILE A 388 16.31 7.24 6.88
C ILE A 388 15.41 6.02 6.61
N CYS A 389 15.99 4.82 6.59
CA CYS A 389 15.30 3.58 6.23
C CYS A 389 14.96 2.73 7.46
N TRP A 390 13.71 2.23 7.51
CA TRP A 390 13.23 1.33 8.54
C TRP A 390 13.70 -0.10 8.32
N ASP A 391 13.36 -0.74 7.21
CA ASP A 391 13.48 -2.20 7.04
C ASP A 391 14.22 -2.64 5.76
N GLY A 392 14.90 -1.71 5.11
CA GLY A 392 15.64 -1.92 3.87
C GLY A 392 14.97 -1.42 2.61
N LEU A 393 13.67 -1.09 2.67
CA LEU A 393 12.95 -0.42 1.58
C LEU A 393 12.08 0.73 2.07
N HIS A 394 11.41 0.57 3.22
CA HIS A 394 10.50 1.58 3.74
C HIS A 394 11.23 2.62 4.57
N PHE A 395 10.72 3.85 4.58
CA PHE A 395 11.27 4.93 5.37
C PHE A 395 10.82 4.88 6.83
N THR A 396 11.63 5.43 7.73
CA THR A 396 11.23 5.62 9.14
C THR A 396 10.13 6.66 9.27
N ASP A 397 9.38 6.61 10.37
CA ASP A 397 8.38 7.64 10.69
C ASP A 397 9.01 9.05 10.73
N ALA A 398 10.26 9.18 11.19
CA ALA A 398 10.97 10.45 11.21
C ALA A 398 11.18 11.01 9.79
N PHE A 399 11.64 10.18 8.85
CA PHE A 399 11.76 10.59 7.45
C PHE A 399 10.41 10.97 6.84
N ASN A 400 9.37 10.16 7.06
CA ASN A 400 8.04 10.46 6.52
C ASN A 400 7.47 11.78 7.10
N GLN A 401 7.67 12.04 8.39
CA GLN A 401 7.23 13.29 9.02
C GLN A 401 7.97 14.51 8.46
N ILE A 402 9.29 14.45 8.37
CA ILE A 402 10.10 15.54 7.80
C ILE A 402 9.73 15.78 6.35
N PHE A 403 9.53 14.72 5.55
CA PHE A 403 9.13 14.86 4.16
C PHE A 403 7.79 15.60 4.03
N VAL A 404 6.80 15.21 4.83
CA VAL A 404 5.50 15.86 4.84
C VAL A 404 5.62 17.31 5.33
N ASP A 405 6.48 17.61 6.29
CA ASP A 405 6.81 19.00 6.71
C ASP A 405 7.41 19.81 5.54
N GLU A 406 8.37 19.27 4.80
CA GLU A 406 8.94 19.95 3.62
C GLU A 406 7.87 20.21 2.54
N VAL A 407 6.98 19.24 2.30
CA VAL A 407 5.94 19.33 1.27
C VAL A 407 4.81 20.28 1.68
N MET A 408 4.30 20.17 2.91
CA MET A 408 3.08 20.86 3.35
C MET A 408 3.35 22.22 3.98
N GLU A 409 4.45 22.40 4.70
CA GLU A 409 4.80 23.65 5.39
C GLU A 409 5.59 24.59 4.46
N LYS A 410 6.54 24.02 3.72
CA LYS A 410 7.49 24.81 2.90
C LYS A 410 7.16 24.81 1.41
N MET A 411 6.20 23.98 0.98
CA MET A 411 5.87 23.77 -0.43
C MET A 411 7.09 23.34 -1.27
N HIS A 412 8.08 22.71 -0.63
CA HIS A 412 9.23 22.12 -1.30
C HIS A 412 8.84 20.78 -1.91
N TYR A 413 9.61 20.32 -2.90
CA TYR A 413 9.40 19.02 -3.55
C TYR A 413 8.02 18.84 -4.19
N LEU A 414 7.31 19.93 -4.46
CA LEU A 414 6.08 19.96 -5.23
C LEU A 414 6.34 20.61 -6.58
N LYS A 415 5.96 19.92 -7.65
CA LYS A 415 6.09 20.40 -9.02
C LYS A 415 4.74 20.38 -9.74
N PRO A 416 4.16 21.54 -10.09
CA PRO A 416 2.95 21.55 -10.90
C PRO A 416 3.25 21.00 -12.29
N VAL A 417 2.40 20.10 -12.78
CA VAL A 417 2.48 19.60 -14.15
C VAL A 417 1.83 20.62 -15.08
N ILE A 418 2.56 21.04 -16.12
CA ILE A 418 2.14 22.05 -17.08
C ILE A 418 1.92 21.38 -18.45
N ALA A 419 0.90 21.85 -19.17
CA ALA A 419 0.56 21.37 -20.51
C ALA A 419 1.59 21.80 -21.57
#